data_AF-A0A9P6H3G2-F1
#
_entry.id   AF-A0A9P6H3G2-F1
#
_cell.length_a   1.000
_cell.length_b   1.000
_cell.length_c   1.000
_cell.angle_alpha   90.00
_cell.angle_beta   90.00
_cell.angle_gamma   90.00
#
_symmetry.space_group_name_H-M   'P 1'
#
loop_
_entity.id
_entity.type
_entity.pdbx_description
1 polymer ?
#
loop_
_entity_poly.entity_id
_entity_poly.type
_entity_poly.pdbx_seq_one_letter_code
_entity_poly.pdbx_strand_id
1 'polypeptide(L)'
;MAATLSLREALNESISSGRFEDTKVILYSRRDSFGDICRPRALYASSHVLKSVPYFNDLLSGTFAEAELKDFSEAIDDEEIAEDYGYYSDSDLEDDDRVANPTEPPEIVAPLDEDPSSSSPTTNKSPRVHDELSKRPRQGKIIKIQDIAFITWRSLFFYLYTDSIQFAPLKSQGANARAQYLREPTTPDKPPPCSPKTIYSIATRLEIKALRDIAFDDIRSKVTSENVTIELFSGFASR
;
A
#
# COMPACT_ATOMS: atom_id res chain seq x y z
N MET A 1 -20.83 0.46 -13.14
CA MET A 1 -21.13 -0.65 -14.08
C MET A 1 -19.88 -1.21 -14.74
N ALA A 2 -18.95 -0.40 -15.26
CA ALA A 2 -17.71 -0.91 -15.87
C ALA A 2 -16.78 -1.63 -14.87
N ALA A 3 -16.48 -1.03 -13.70
CA ALA A 3 -15.64 -1.66 -12.67
C ALA A 3 -16.18 -3.02 -12.20
N THR A 4 -17.50 -3.15 -12.12
CA THR A 4 -18.19 -4.38 -11.72
C THR A 4 -18.11 -5.50 -12.76
N LEU A 5 -17.97 -5.16 -14.06
CA LEU A 5 -17.76 -6.14 -15.12
C LEU A 5 -16.32 -6.63 -15.13
N SER A 6 -15.34 -5.72 -15.04
CA SER A 6 -13.91 -6.06 -15.02
C SER A 6 -13.55 -6.99 -13.84
N LEU A 7 -14.17 -6.79 -12.68
CA LEU A 7 -14.00 -7.70 -11.55
C LEU A 7 -14.59 -9.09 -11.82
N ARG A 8 -15.78 -9.18 -12.42
CA ARG A 8 -16.39 -10.47 -12.75
C ARG A 8 -15.57 -11.25 -13.76
N GLU A 9 -14.98 -10.56 -14.75
CA GLU A 9 -14.05 -11.15 -15.71
C GLU A 9 -12.80 -11.69 -15.00
N ALA A 10 -12.16 -10.89 -14.14
CA ALA A 10 -11.02 -11.30 -13.34
C ALA A 10 -11.30 -12.53 -12.47
N LEU A 11 -12.48 -12.58 -11.83
CA LEU A 11 -12.90 -13.72 -11.02
C LEU A 11 -13.16 -14.96 -11.89
N ASN A 12 -13.81 -14.82 -13.04
CA ASN A 12 -14.10 -15.93 -13.93
C ASN A 12 -12.82 -16.57 -14.50
N GLU A 13 -11.83 -15.74 -14.88
CA GLU A 13 -10.52 -16.22 -15.27
C GLU A 13 -9.80 -16.92 -14.12
N SER A 14 -9.81 -16.31 -12.92
CA SER A 14 -9.16 -16.86 -11.73
C SER A 14 -9.71 -18.23 -11.32
N ILE A 15 -11.03 -18.45 -11.44
CA ILE A 15 -11.66 -19.76 -11.17
C ILE A 15 -11.06 -20.85 -12.06
N SER A 16 -10.72 -20.52 -13.31
CA SER A 16 -10.19 -21.49 -14.27
C SER A 16 -8.66 -21.62 -14.20
N SER A 17 -7.95 -20.53 -13.91
CA SER A 17 -6.49 -20.46 -13.94
C SER A 17 -5.85 -20.72 -12.57
N GLY A 18 -6.61 -20.59 -11.47
CA GLY A 18 -6.12 -20.60 -10.09
C GLY A 18 -5.29 -19.36 -9.73
N ARG A 19 -5.33 -18.29 -10.53
CA ARG A 19 -4.52 -17.08 -10.35
C ARG A 19 -5.41 -15.84 -10.49
N PHE A 20 -5.41 -14.99 -9.46
CA PHE A 20 -6.14 -13.72 -9.50
C PHE A 20 -5.21 -12.54 -9.78
N GLU A 21 -4.06 -12.50 -9.11
CA GLU A 21 -3.09 -11.43 -9.25
C GLU A 21 -2.04 -11.75 -10.33
N ASP A 22 -1.91 -10.82 -11.27
CA ASP A 22 -0.98 -10.85 -12.40
C ASP A 22 -0.21 -9.53 -12.57
N THR A 23 -0.44 -8.55 -11.68
CA THR A 23 0.26 -7.27 -11.62
C THR A 23 0.84 -7.03 -10.23
N LYS A 24 2.14 -6.73 -10.14
CA LYS A 24 2.88 -6.30 -8.94
C LYS A 24 3.18 -4.81 -9.07
N VAL A 25 2.83 -4.04 -8.06
CA VAL A 25 2.99 -2.59 -8.02
C VAL A 25 3.92 -2.25 -6.86
N ILE A 26 5.10 -1.72 -7.16
CA ILE A 26 6.11 -1.33 -6.19
C ILE A 26 5.90 0.13 -5.82
N LEU A 27 5.73 0.39 -4.52
CA LEU A 27 5.33 1.67 -3.93
C LEU A 27 6.11 1.90 -2.65
N TYR A 28 6.24 3.15 -2.21
CA TYR A 28 6.96 3.50 -0.98
C TYR A 28 6.01 3.75 0.17
N SER A 29 6.35 3.29 1.38
CA SER A 29 5.49 3.41 2.55
C SER A 29 5.99 4.35 3.63
N ARG A 30 7.26 4.78 3.58
CA ARG A 30 7.88 5.52 4.68
C ARG A 30 8.64 6.74 4.18
N ARG A 31 8.66 7.77 5.02
CA ARG A 31 9.60 8.87 4.99
C ARG A 31 10.52 8.75 6.20
N ASP A 32 11.82 8.73 5.97
CA ASP A 32 12.78 8.67 7.06
C ASP A 32 13.04 10.04 7.71
N SER A 33 13.93 10.06 8.69
CA SER A 33 14.27 11.28 9.44
C SER A 33 15.05 12.32 8.62
N PHE A 34 15.67 11.93 7.51
CA PHE A 34 16.32 12.84 6.56
C PHE A 34 15.33 13.42 5.54
N GLY A 35 14.12 12.89 5.49
CA GLY A 35 13.06 13.26 4.56
C GLY A 35 13.05 12.42 3.28
N ASP A 36 13.92 11.42 3.20
CA ASP A 36 14.02 10.50 2.07
C ASP A 36 12.85 9.51 2.11
N ILE A 37 12.28 9.23 0.94
CA ILE A 37 11.14 8.33 0.80
C ILE A 37 11.67 6.92 0.55
N CYS A 38 11.42 6.01 1.47
CA CYS A 38 12.04 4.69 1.53
C CYS A 38 11.02 3.59 1.85
N ARG A 39 11.52 2.36 2.07
CA ARG A 39 10.71 1.16 2.34
C ARG A 39 9.75 0.85 1.19
N PRO A 40 10.28 0.44 0.03
CA PRO A 40 9.44 -0.05 -1.06
C PRO A 40 8.69 -1.32 -0.63
N ARG A 41 7.44 -1.45 -1.10
CA ARG A 41 6.53 -2.55 -0.79
C ARG A 41 5.72 -2.91 -2.02
N ALA A 42 5.39 -4.19 -2.15
CA ALA A 42 4.51 -4.69 -3.21
C ALA A 42 3.04 -4.58 -2.82
N LEU A 43 2.24 -4.06 -3.74
CA LEU A 43 0.83 -4.40 -3.87
C LEU A 43 0.63 -5.36 -5.04
N TYR A 44 -0.36 -6.22 -4.93
CA TYR A 44 -0.73 -7.16 -5.98
C TYR A 44 -2.16 -6.90 -6.42
N ALA A 45 -2.40 -6.95 -7.73
CA ALA A 45 -3.69 -6.68 -8.31
C ALA A 45 -3.92 -7.49 -9.60
N SER A 46 -5.18 -7.57 -10.01
CA SER A 46 -5.60 -8.09 -11.30
C SER A 46 -5.54 -7.00 -12.35
N SER A 47 -4.83 -7.25 -13.45
CA SER A 47 -4.71 -6.33 -14.58
C SER A 47 -6.06 -6.09 -15.25
N HIS A 48 -6.98 -7.07 -15.22
CA HIS A 48 -8.35 -6.91 -15.69
C HIS A 48 -9.07 -5.78 -14.94
N VAL A 49 -8.97 -5.76 -13.61
CA VAL A 49 -9.57 -4.69 -12.78
C VAL A 49 -8.84 -3.38 -12.98
N LEU A 50 -7.50 -3.37 -12.98
CA LEU A 50 -6.74 -2.14 -13.18
C LEU A 50 -7.05 -1.47 -14.53
N LYS A 51 -7.15 -2.24 -15.62
CA LYS A 51 -7.48 -1.75 -16.96
C LYS A 51 -8.88 -1.14 -17.09
N SER A 52 -9.73 -1.25 -16.08
CA SER A 52 -10.98 -0.45 -16.02
C SER A 52 -10.71 1.05 -15.87
N VAL A 53 -9.50 1.43 -15.44
CA VAL A 53 -9.02 2.80 -15.34
C VAL A 53 -8.18 3.14 -16.58
N PRO A 54 -8.47 4.25 -17.30
CA PRO A 54 -7.78 4.59 -18.55
C PRO A 54 -6.25 4.59 -18.46
N TYR A 55 -5.70 5.19 -17.39
CA TYR A 55 -4.26 5.22 -17.13
C TYR A 55 -3.61 3.82 -17.16
N PHE A 56 -4.22 2.85 -16.47
CA PHE A 56 -3.69 1.49 -16.42
C PHE A 56 -4.00 0.69 -17.68
N ASN A 57 -5.08 1.02 -18.38
CA ASN A 57 -5.34 0.45 -19.69
C ASN A 57 -4.20 0.75 -20.65
N ASP A 58 -3.80 2.02 -20.73
CA ASP A 58 -2.71 2.46 -21.61
C ASP A 58 -1.37 1.87 -21.15
N LEU A 59 -1.07 1.94 -19.84
CA LEU A 59 0.18 1.42 -19.28
C LEU A 59 0.35 -0.09 -19.49
N LEU A 60 -0.73 -0.88 -19.36
CA LEU A 60 -0.66 -2.35 -19.35
C LEU A 60 -1.04 -3.01 -20.68
N SER A 61 -1.27 -2.24 -21.75
CA SER A 61 -1.76 -2.75 -23.05
C SER A 61 -0.69 -3.08 -24.10
N GLY A 62 0.59 -2.80 -23.87
CA GLY A 62 1.67 -3.46 -24.63
C GLY A 62 2.73 -2.57 -25.28
N THR A 63 2.67 -1.25 -25.15
CA THR A 63 3.68 -0.35 -25.75
C THR A 63 4.78 0.10 -24.79
N PHE A 64 4.62 -0.20 -23.51
CA PHE A 64 5.51 0.24 -22.44
C PHE A 64 6.26 -0.94 -21.82
N ALA A 65 7.44 -0.69 -21.25
CA ALA A 65 8.25 -1.72 -20.58
C ALA A 65 7.50 -2.38 -19.40
N GLU A 66 6.51 -1.68 -18.85
CA GLU A 66 5.58 -2.09 -17.80
C GLU A 66 4.62 -3.20 -18.25
N ALA A 67 4.41 -3.35 -19.56
CA ALA A 67 3.60 -4.41 -20.12
C ALA A 67 4.36 -5.73 -20.30
N GLU A 68 5.70 -5.71 -20.18
CA GLU A 68 6.54 -6.91 -20.26
C GLU A 68 6.32 -7.84 -19.06
N LEU A 69 6.37 -9.14 -19.32
CA LEU A 69 6.26 -10.16 -18.29
C LEU A 69 7.61 -10.32 -17.58
N LYS A 70 7.62 -10.04 -16.29
CA LYS A 70 8.76 -10.16 -15.38
C LYS A 70 8.47 -11.20 -14.30
N ASP A 71 9.50 -11.61 -13.58
CA ASP A 71 9.36 -12.60 -12.52
C ASP A 71 8.79 -11.98 -11.24
N PHE A 72 7.63 -12.46 -10.78
CA PHE A 72 6.99 -11.98 -9.55
C PHE A 72 7.80 -12.27 -8.30
N SER A 73 8.62 -13.33 -8.32
CA SER A 73 9.46 -13.71 -7.17
C SER A 73 10.67 -12.82 -6.96
N GLU A 74 10.95 -11.89 -7.87
CA GLU A 74 12.06 -10.96 -7.69
C GLU A 74 11.89 -10.18 -6.37
N ALA A 75 12.92 -10.25 -5.53
CA ALA A 75 12.94 -9.57 -4.25
C ALA A 75 12.90 -8.05 -4.47
N ILE A 76 12.22 -7.35 -3.56
CA ILE A 76 12.29 -5.89 -3.52
C ILE A 76 13.54 -5.52 -2.74
N ASP A 77 14.28 -4.54 -3.23
CA ASP A 77 15.38 -3.93 -2.49
C ASP A 77 14.81 -3.05 -1.37
N ASP A 78 14.80 -3.56 -0.13
CA ASP A 78 14.24 -2.87 1.04
C ASP A 78 14.99 -1.57 1.40
N GLU A 79 16.21 -1.38 0.87
CA GLU A 79 17.09 -0.24 1.11
C GLU A 79 16.96 0.84 0.02
N GLU A 80 16.19 0.57 -1.03
CA GLU A 80 15.94 1.52 -2.12
C GLU A 80 15.21 2.78 -1.62
N ILE A 81 15.72 3.93 -2.05
CA ILE A 81 15.13 5.25 -1.81
C ILE A 81 14.50 5.75 -3.13
N ALA A 82 13.39 6.47 -3.04
CA ALA A 82 12.79 7.13 -4.19
C ALA A 82 13.54 8.43 -4.51
N GLU A 83 14.23 8.46 -5.66
CA GLU A 83 14.99 9.63 -6.12
C GLU A 83 14.08 10.82 -6.51
N ASP A 84 12.93 10.56 -7.15
CA ASP A 84 12.01 11.58 -7.66
C ASP A 84 10.58 11.35 -7.15
N TYR A 85 10.40 11.49 -5.83
CA TYR A 85 9.09 11.24 -5.23
C TYR A 85 8.10 12.41 -5.45
N GLY A 86 7.10 12.21 -6.30
CA GLY A 86 6.25 13.30 -6.82
C GLY A 86 5.32 14.00 -5.81
N TYR A 87 5.19 13.49 -4.58
CA TYR A 87 4.25 14.04 -3.59
C TYR A 87 4.75 14.02 -2.14
N TYR A 88 5.80 14.77 -1.85
CA TYR A 88 6.38 14.91 -0.50
C TYR A 88 5.43 15.34 0.63
N SER A 89 4.27 15.93 0.31
CA SER A 89 3.26 16.31 1.31
C SER A 89 2.28 15.17 1.66
N ASP A 90 2.47 13.97 1.11
CA ASP A 90 1.58 12.84 1.35
C ASP A 90 1.53 12.51 2.86
N SER A 91 0.32 12.47 3.40
CA SER A 91 0.09 12.19 4.83
C SER A 91 -0.04 10.71 5.14
N ASP A 92 0.02 9.88 4.11
CA ASP A 92 -0.14 8.43 4.21
C ASP A 92 1.20 7.69 4.17
N LEU A 93 2.31 8.44 4.13
CA LEU A 93 3.64 7.94 4.44
C LEU A 93 3.78 7.81 5.96
N GLU A 94 4.31 6.69 6.41
CA GLU A 94 4.78 6.53 7.78
C GLU A 94 5.98 7.45 7.99
N ASP A 95 6.01 8.21 9.08
CA ASP A 95 7.20 8.97 9.48
C ASP A 95 8.05 8.09 10.41
N ASP A 96 9.38 8.11 10.25
CA ASP A 96 10.27 7.38 11.15
C ASP A 96 10.31 8.08 12.53
N ASP A 97 9.49 7.61 13.46
CA ASP A 97 9.41 8.07 14.85
C ASP A 97 10.66 7.72 15.69
N ARG A 98 11.80 7.42 15.05
CA ARG A 98 13.10 7.32 15.73
C ARG A 98 13.57 8.71 16.15
N VAL A 99 12.88 9.26 17.15
CA VAL A 99 13.49 10.22 18.08
C VAL A 99 14.77 9.55 18.55
N ALA A 100 15.92 10.15 18.25
CA ALA A 100 17.18 9.70 18.78
C ALA A 100 17.10 9.67 20.30
N ASN A 101 16.77 8.51 20.89
CA ASN A 101 17.05 8.26 22.29
C ASN A 101 18.58 8.30 22.40
N PRO A 102 19.17 9.28 23.12
CA PRO A 102 20.60 9.28 23.34
C PRO A 102 20.88 8.14 24.33
N THR A 103 21.53 7.09 23.83
CA THR A 103 22.27 6.09 24.62
C THR A 103 21.42 5.08 25.40
N GLU A 104 21.16 3.91 24.81
CA GLU A 104 21.22 2.66 25.57
C GLU A 104 22.52 1.94 25.18
N PRO A 105 23.46 1.72 26.11
CA PRO A 105 24.69 0.97 25.83
C PRO A 105 24.39 -0.50 25.49
N PRO A 106 25.23 -1.15 24.69
CA PRO A 106 25.04 -2.56 24.33
C PRO A 106 25.13 -3.43 25.58
N GLU A 107 24.08 -4.22 25.85
CA GLU A 107 24.13 -5.24 26.89
C GLU A 107 25.18 -6.30 26.52
N ILE A 108 26.21 -6.35 27.35
CA ILE A 108 27.29 -7.33 27.32
C ILE A 108 26.70 -8.69 27.69
N VAL A 109 26.77 -9.62 26.74
CA VAL A 109 26.45 -11.04 26.93
C VAL A 109 27.43 -11.62 27.95
N ALA A 110 26.93 -12.21 29.03
CA ALA A 110 27.72 -13.06 29.92
C ALA A 110 27.04 -14.44 30.09
N PRO A 111 27.81 -15.54 30.11
CA PRO A 111 27.29 -16.91 30.01
C PRO A 111 27.00 -17.51 31.38
N LEU A 112 25.98 -18.37 31.48
CA LEU A 112 25.79 -19.27 32.62
C LEU A 112 25.48 -20.68 32.13
N ASP A 113 26.12 -21.63 32.80
CA ASP A 113 26.45 -23.00 32.41
C ASP A 113 25.30 -24.02 32.43
N GLU A 114 25.61 -25.17 31.81
CA GLU A 114 24.91 -26.45 31.53
C GLU A 114 24.22 -27.15 32.75
N ASP A 115 22.94 -27.58 32.66
CA ASP A 115 22.38 -28.93 32.29
C ASP A 115 22.35 -29.94 33.51
N PRO A 116 21.64 -31.10 33.56
CA PRO A 116 20.79 -31.77 32.55
C PRO A 116 19.49 -32.50 33.03
N SER A 117 18.76 -33.03 32.02
CA SER A 117 17.96 -34.28 32.02
C SER A 117 16.45 -34.25 32.35
N SER A 118 15.61 -34.41 31.31
CA SER A 118 14.57 -35.47 31.30
C SER A 118 14.13 -35.82 29.87
N SER A 119 14.04 -37.11 29.60
CA SER A 119 14.02 -37.77 28.30
C SER A 119 12.62 -38.18 27.80
N SER A 120 12.33 -37.85 26.52
CA SER A 120 11.69 -38.66 25.44
C SER A 120 10.26 -39.26 25.62
N PRO A 121 9.48 -39.64 24.56
CA PRO A 121 9.87 -39.97 23.17
C PRO A 121 9.00 -39.47 21.98
N THR A 122 9.71 -39.23 20.86
CA THR A 122 9.50 -39.59 19.43
C THR A 122 8.14 -39.66 18.69
N THR A 123 8.24 -39.33 17.38
CA THR A 123 7.40 -39.69 16.18
C THR A 123 6.18 -38.79 15.91
N ASN A 124 5.99 -38.14 14.75
CA ASN A 124 6.19 -38.58 13.37
C ASN A 124 6.59 -37.44 12.40
N LYS A 125 7.57 -37.74 11.54
CA LYS A 125 7.81 -37.05 10.27
C LYS A 125 6.68 -37.41 9.31
N SER A 126 5.90 -36.42 8.87
CA SER A 126 5.08 -36.54 7.66
C SER A 126 5.77 -35.75 6.56
N PRO A 127 6.13 -36.35 5.41
CA PRO A 127 6.64 -35.59 4.27
C PRO A 127 5.47 -34.79 3.69
N ARG A 128 5.46 -33.47 3.91
CA ARG A 128 4.53 -32.57 3.23
C ARG A 128 4.85 -32.60 1.74
N VAL A 129 3.98 -33.24 0.96
CA VAL A 129 4.00 -33.32 -0.51
C VAL A 129 3.56 -31.97 -1.14
N HIS A 130 4.01 -30.83 -0.59
CA HIS A 130 3.58 -29.49 -1.03
C HIS A 130 4.76 -28.57 -1.33
N ASP A 131 5.83 -29.06 -1.95
CA ASP A 131 6.95 -28.19 -2.35
C ASP A 131 7.62 -28.58 -3.67
N GLU A 132 6.82 -28.93 -4.68
CA GLU A 132 7.32 -29.14 -6.05
C GLU A 132 6.58 -28.29 -7.10
N LEU A 133 5.48 -27.60 -6.74
CA LEU A 133 4.77 -26.67 -7.63
C LEU A 133 5.31 -25.22 -7.53
N SER A 134 6.18 -24.95 -6.56
CA SER A 134 6.78 -23.65 -6.22
C SER A 134 7.96 -23.23 -7.10
N LYS A 135 8.42 -24.08 -8.03
CA LYS A 135 9.65 -23.85 -8.82
C LYS A 135 9.46 -23.15 -10.17
N ARG A 136 8.21 -22.83 -10.57
CA ARG A 136 8.00 -22.04 -11.79
C ARG A 136 7.90 -20.56 -11.43
N PRO A 137 8.78 -19.69 -11.97
CA PRO A 137 8.69 -18.26 -11.73
C PRO A 137 7.30 -17.78 -12.13
N ARG A 138 6.60 -17.12 -11.21
CA ARG A 138 5.27 -16.57 -11.48
C ARG A 138 5.48 -15.36 -12.36
N GLN A 139 5.33 -15.52 -13.67
CA GLN A 139 5.38 -14.38 -14.58
C GLN A 139 4.15 -13.49 -14.40
N GLY A 140 4.35 -12.18 -14.55
CA GLY A 140 3.30 -11.15 -14.64
C GLY A 140 3.91 -9.76 -14.86
N LYS A 141 3.11 -8.71 -14.73
CA LYS A 141 3.57 -7.32 -14.95
C LYS A 141 4.10 -6.70 -13.66
N ILE A 142 5.22 -5.98 -13.73
CA ILE A 142 5.77 -5.23 -12.59
C ILE A 142 5.86 -3.76 -12.96
N ILE A 143 5.18 -2.93 -12.18
CA ILE A 143 5.19 -1.47 -12.33
C ILE A 143 5.70 -0.83 -11.04
N LYS A 144 6.38 0.30 -11.17
CA LYS A 144 6.89 1.08 -10.04
C LYS A 144 6.21 2.44 -10.05
N ILE A 145 5.71 2.87 -8.90
CA ILE A 145 5.00 4.14 -8.74
C ILE A 145 5.67 4.91 -7.61
N GLN A 146 6.15 6.11 -7.92
CA GLN A 146 6.94 6.95 -7.00
C GLN A 146 6.25 8.29 -6.71
N ASP A 147 4.95 8.43 -6.98
CA ASP A 147 4.27 9.70 -6.80
C ASP A 147 3.35 9.73 -5.58
N ILE A 148 2.92 8.59 -5.05
CA ILE A 148 1.90 8.48 -4.00
C ILE A 148 2.18 7.27 -3.10
N ALA A 149 1.82 7.40 -1.82
CA ALA A 149 2.14 6.43 -0.78
C ALA A 149 1.45 5.09 -0.99
N PHE A 150 2.11 4.04 -0.51
CA PHE A 150 1.61 2.67 -0.49
C PHE A 150 0.19 2.55 0.09
N ILE A 151 -0.09 3.22 1.22
CA ILE A 151 -1.40 3.12 1.89
C ILE A 151 -2.51 3.69 1.01
N THR A 152 -2.28 4.84 0.38
CA THR A 152 -3.23 5.47 -0.56
C THR A 152 -3.58 4.53 -1.70
N TRP A 153 -2.57 3.92 -2.33
CA TRP A 153 -2.77 2.97 -3.42
C TRP A 153 -3.46 1.68 -2.98
N ARG A 154 -3.16 1.19 -1.78
CA ARG A 154 -3.84 0.03 -1.20
C ARG A 154 -5.34 0.29 -1.03
N SER A 155 -5.71 1.46 -0.52
CA SER A 155 -7.11 1.85 -0.35
C SER A 155 -7.80 2.10 -1.70
N LEU A 156 -7.09 2.69 -2.67
CA LEU A 156 -7.59 2.84 -4.04
C LEU A 156 -7.85 1.50 -4.72
N PHE A 157 -6.93 0.53 -4.61
CA PHE A 157 -7.14 -0.80 -5.18
C PHE A 157 -8.33 -1.48 -4.53
N PHE A 158 -8.45 -1.42 -3.21
CA PHE A 158 -9.63 -1.92 -2.51
C PHE A 158 -10.92 -1.27 -3.03
N TYR A 159 -10.93 0.04 -3.26
CA TYR A 159 -12.07 0.74 -3.88
C TYR A 159 -12.38 0.21 -5.28
N LEU A 160 -11.38 -0.01 -6.14
CA LEU A 160 -11.61 -0.58 -7.48
C LEU A 160 -12.26 -1.98 -7.44
N TYR A 161 -12.01 -2.75 -6.37
CA TYR A 161 -12.64 -4.06 -6.17
C TYR A 161 -14.01 -4.01 -5.50
N THR A 162 -14.27 -3.02 -4.65
CA THR A 162 -15.40 -3.10 -3.69
C THR A 162 -16.29 -1.86 -3.64
N ASP A 163 -15.91 -0.80 -4.35
CA ASP A 163 -16.49 0.55 -4.24
C ASP A 163 -16.44 1.14 -2.80
N SER A 164 -15.59 0.58 -1.93
CA SER A 164 -15.43 1.01 -0.53
C SER A 164 -14.08 1.68 -0.30
N ILE A 165 -14.09 2.79 0.45
CA ILE A 165 -12.88 3.50 0.85
C ILE A 165 -13.04 4.04 2.27
N GLN A 166 -11.93 4.12 3.01
CA GLN A 166 -11.89 4.70 4.34
C GLN A 166 -10.91 5.88 4.34
N PHE A 167 -11.35 7.00 4.87
CA PHE A 167 -10.53 8.21 5.00
C PHE A 167 -10.06 8.40 6.43
N ALA A 168 -8.82 8.90 6.55
CA ALA A 168 -8.25 9.38 7.77
C ALA A 168 -8.76 10.81 8.08
N PRO A 169 -8.81 11.22 9.36
CA PRO A 169 -9.06 12.62 9.75
C PRO A 169 -8.02 13.57 9.12
N LEU A 170 -8.37 14.81 8.79
CA LEU A 170 -7.38 15.77 8.29
C LEU A 170 -6.29 16.03 9.34
N LYS A 171 -5.06 16.30 8.90
CA LYS A 171 -3.96 16.67 9.81
C LYS A 171 -4.32 17.87 10.70
N SER A 172 -5.13 18.79 10.17
CA SER A 172 -5.61 19.99 10.86
C SER A 172 -6.69 19.73 11.92
N GLN A 173 -7.27 18.53 11.99
CA GLN A 173 -8.21 18.13 13.06
C GLN A 173 -7.49 17.69 14.34
N GLY A 174 -6.15 17.71 14.35
CA GLY A 174 -5.32 17.42 15.52
C GLY A 174 -4.48 16.15 15.37
N ALA A 175 -3.18 16.27 15.65
CA ALA A 175 -2.22 15.18 15.50
C ALA A 175 -2.51 13.98 16.41
N ASN A 176 -2.85 14.21 17.67
CA ASN A 176 -3.13 13.14 18.64
C ASN A 176 -4.38 12.33 18.28
N ALA A 177 -5.49 13.01 17.96
CA ALA A 177 -6.73 12.35 17.55
C ALA A 177 -6.54 11.55 16.25
N ARG A 178 -5.82 12.12 15.27
CA ARG A 178 -5.47 11.41 14.03
C ARG A 178 -4.60 10.19 14.32
N ALA A 179 -3.54 10.32 15.12
CA ALA A 179 -2.64 9.20 15.45
C ALA A 179 -3.39 8.08 16.19
N GLN A 180 -4.29 8.42 17.11
CA GLN A 180 -5.14 7.45 17.79
C GLN A 180 -6.03 6.69 16.80
N TYR A 181 -6.71 7.40 15.90
CA TYR A 181 -7.55 6.79 14.87
C TYR A 181 -6.76 5.86 13.93
N LEU A 182 -5.54 6.25 13.55
CA LEU A 182 -4.68 5.45 12.66
C LEU A 182 -4.10 4.21 13.35
N ARG A 183 -4.00 4.20 14.69
CA ARG A 183 -3.57 3.03 15.47
C ARG A 183 -4.67 2.00 15.66
N GLU A 184 -5.93 2.37 15.42
CA GLU A 184 -7.03 1.43 15.50
C GLU A 184 -6.85 0.32 14.45
N PRO A 185 -6.91 -0.97 14.84
CA PRO A 185 -6.76 -2.06 13.90
C PRO A 185 -7.83 -1.97 12.83
N THR A 186 -7.42 -1.90 11.57
CA THR A 186 -8.36 -2.02 10.47
C THR A 186 -8.95 -3.43 10.47
N THR A 187 -10.27 -3.54 10.47
CA THR A 187 -10.94 -4.83 10.33
C THR A 187 -10.64 -5.40 8.94
N PRO A 188 -10.51 -6.74 8.76
CA PRO A 188 -10.11 -7.32 7.47
C PRO A 188 -11.03 -6.99 6.29
N ASP A 189 -12.27 -6.62 6.56
CA ASP A 189 -13.30 -6.22 5.59
C ASP A 189 -13.20 -4.75 5.15
N LYS A 190 -12.28 -3.97 5.73
CA LYS A 190 -12.13 -2.55 5.43
C LYS A 190 -10.72 -2.24 4.89
N PRO A 191 -10.61 -1.25 3.99
CA PRO A 191 -9.31 -0.75 3.56
C PRO A 191 -8.65 0.05 4.70
N PRO A 192 -7.32 0.16 4.71
CA PRO A 192 -6.67 1.07 5.64
C PRO A 192 -7.15 2.51 5.39
N PRO A 193 -7.27 3.34 6.44
CA PRO A 193 -7.62 4.74 6.27
C PRO A 193 -6.51 5.49 5.52
N CYS A 194 -6.90 6.31 4.53
CA CYS A 194 -5.99 7.11 3.71
C CYS A 194 -6.42 8.58 3.66
N SER A 195 -5.56 9.44 3.13
CA SER A 195 -5.76 10.86 2.97
C SER A 195 -6.85 11.16 1.95
N PRO A 196 -7.95 11.82 2.34
CA PRO A 196 -8.97 12.21 1.38
C PRO A 196 -8.43 13.22 0.36
N LYS A 197 -7.43 14.03 0.72
CA LYS A 197 -6.75 14.96 -0.19
C LYS A 197 -5.94 14.23 -1.27
N THR A 198 -5.13 13.25 -0.85
CA THR A 198 -4.32 12.46 -1.79
C THR A 198 -5.24 11.67 -2.72
N ILE A 199 -6.32 11.09 -2.19
CA ILE A 199 -7.31 10.39 -3.01
C ILE A 199 -8.03 11.34 -3.99
N TYR A 200 -8.44 12.53 -3.56
CA TYR A 200 -9.05 13.51 -4.46
C TYR A 200 -8.12 13.85 -5.64
N SER A 201 -6.84 14.09 -5.34
CA SER A 201 -5.81 14.39 -6.35
C SER A 201 -5.60 13.21 -7.32
N ILE A 202 -5.39 12.00 -6.81
CA ILE A 202 -5.15 10.82 -7.68
C ILE A 202 -6.40 10.43 -8.47
N ALA A 203 -7.59 10.48 -7.87
CA ALA A 203 -8.84 10.16 -8.55
C ALA A 203 -9.13 11.16 -9.68
N THR A 204 -8.72 12.43 -9.51
CA THR A 204 -8.77 13.43 -10.59
C THR A 204 -7.83 13.07 -11.73
N ARG A 205 -6.57 12.69 -11.44
CA ARG A 205 -5.58 12.30 -12.46
C ARG A 205 -5.95 11.00 -13.18
N LEU A 206 -6.52 10.03 -12.47
CA LEU A 206 -6.96 8.74 -13.01
C LEU A 206 -8.37 8.79 -13.63
N GLU A 207 -9.02 9.96 -13.62
CA GLU A 207 -10.38 10.20 -14.14
C GLU A 207 -11.49 9.36 -13.46
N ILE A 208 -11.29 8.95 -12.21
CA ILE A 208 -12.27 8.18 -11.43
C ILE A 208 -13.23 9.15 -10.73
N LYS A 209 -14.18 9.70 -11.49
CA LYS A 209 -15.09 10.78 -11.02
C LYS A 209 -15.83 10.44 -9.73
N ALA A 210 -16.38 9.24 -9.62
CA ALA A 210 -17.13 8.81 -8.42
C ALA A 210 -16.25 8.87 -7.15
N LEU A 211 -15.01 8.37 -7.24
CA LEU A 211 -14.08 8.40 -6.11
C LEU A 211 -13.63 9.83 -5.78
N ARG A 212 -13.38 10.64 -6.81
CA ARG A 212 -13.03 12.06 -6.63
C ARG A 212 -14.13 12.78 -5.86
N ASP A 213 -15.39 12.59 -6.23
CA ASP A 213 -16.53 13.25 -5.60
C ASP A 213 -16.71 12.77 -4.15
N ILE A 214 -16.56 11.47 -3.89
CA ILE A 214 -16.55 10.89 -2.53
C ILE A 214 -15.44 11.51 -1.66
N ALA A 215 -14.23 11.65 -2.20
CA ALA A 215 -13.13 12.27 -1.48
C ALA A 215 -13.35 13.77 -1.24
N PHE A 216 -13.92 14.48 -2.21
CA PHE A 216 -14.27 15.89 -2.07
C PHE A 216 -15.30 16.11 -0.96
N ASP A 217 -16.36 15.31 -0.92
CA ASP A 217 -17.39 15.41 0.11
C ASP A 217 -16.83 15.11 1.51
N ASP A 218 -15.91 14.14 1.62
CA ASP A 218 -15.19 13.88 2.87
C ASP A 218 -14.35 15.09 3.30
N ILE A 219 -13.54 15.68 2.42
CA ILE A 219 -12.77 16.91 2.71
C ILE A 219 -13.72 18.00 3.19
N ARG A 220 -14.79 18.25 2.44
CA ARG A 220 -15.78 19.30 2.74
C ARG A 220 -16.42 19.09 4.12
N SER A 221 -16.68 17.85 4.51
CA SER A 221 -17.26 17.52 5.82
C SER A 221 -16.30 17.77 7.00
N LYS A 222 -14.97 17.74 6.75
CA LYS A 222 -13.92 17.89 7.76
C LYS A 222 -13.34 19.30 7.86
N VAL A 223 -13.60 20.17 6.87
CA VAL A 223 -13.23 21.58 6.91
C VAL A 223 -14.24 22.35 7.76
N THR A 224 -13.76 23.00 8.83
CA THR A 224 -14.54 23.78 9.79
C THR A 224 -13.97 25.19 9.91
N SER A 225 -14.69 26.10 10.58
CA SER A 225 -14.18 27.45 10.86
C SER A 225 -12.86 27.46 11.66
N GLU A 226 -12.56 26.40 12.40
CA GLU A 226 -11.36 26.28 13.23
C GLU A 226 -10.12 25.89 12.41
N ASN A 227 -10.29 25.13 11.33
CA ASN A 227 -9.18 24.62 10.52
C ASN A 227 -9.11 25.19 9.09
N VAL A 228 -10.11 25.95 8.65
CA VAL A 228 -10.21 26.45 7.26
C VAL A 228 -8.98 27.23 6.81
N THR A 229 -8.35 28.02 7.69
CA THR A 229 -7.15 28.79 7.34
C THR A 229 -5.96 27.88 7.08
N ILE A 230 -5.75 26.87 7.93
CA ILE A 230 -4.70 25.86 7.77
C ILE A 230 -4.92 25.09 6.46
N GLU A 231 -6.17 24.73 6.17
CA GLU A 231 -6.54 23.99 4.97
C GLU A 231 -6.36 24.82 3.69
N LEU A 232 -6.80 26.08 3.70
CA LEU A 232 -6.70 27.01 2.56
C LEU A 232 -5.25 27.33 2.19
N PHE A 233 -4.35 27.42 3.16
CA PHE A 233 -2.93 27.67 2.93
C PHE A 233 -2.09 26.38 2.90
N SER A 234 -2.73 25.21 2.88
CA SER A 234 -2.01 23.94 2.77
C SER A 234 -1.51 23.71 1.34
N GLY A 235 -0.43 22.93 1.19
CA GLY A 235 0.13 22.58 -0.12
C GLY A 235 -0.83 21.84 -1.06
N PHE A 236 -1.94 21.32 -0.53
CA PHE A 236 -3.03 20.74 -1.31
C PHE A 236 -3.87 21.81 -2.03
N ALA A 237 -4.14 22.95 -1.38
CA ALA A 237 -4.95 24.02 -1.95
C ALA A 237 -4.15 24.95 -2.88
N SER A 238 -2.80 24.87 -2.84
CA SER A 238 -1.91 25.67 -3.69
C SER A 238 -1.58 25.02 -5.04
N ARG A 239 -2.12 23.83 -5.33
CA ARG A 239 -1.94 23.07 -6.57
C ARG A 239 -3.27 22.99 -7.32
#